data_AF-A0A0Q3EFX6-F1
#
_entry.id   AF-A0A0Q3EFX6-F1
#
_cell.length_a   1.000
_cell.length_b   1.000
_cell.length_c   1.000
_cell.angle_alpha   90.00
_cell.angle_beta   90.00
_cell.angle_gamma   90.00
#
_symmetry.space_group_name_H-M   'P 1'
#
loop_
_entity.id
_entity.type
_entity.pdbx_description
1 polymer ?
#
loop_
_entity_poly.entity_id
_entity_poly.type
_entity_poly.pdbx_seq_one_letter_code
_entity_poly.pdbx_strand_id
1 'polypeptide(L)'
;MDEACDLEVHVNGHHTLLLHQSVVCGFSGKLRAMVATTKKKKPGKEAEPAAGALLSVELAGFPGGGEALELAARFCYGNGEPPPLLWRPTTFPLLYCAAVFLEMTEEVRPGNLLSQAEAFVHDDARRLWTWADAVAAVRSCERLVVSDSSTNAAAIADALLEKLVSALFSRIAAASRPANCSSSSSSSSPLSISSSSSSSPDTDSATKTPPPPELVTTTTKPCSSSGSGNEWWFDNVASLSPPTVEKATRFLGGEKNNKDPTITRFLLHYLRRRRRSVDSPTSDDLTLSVLANTAAHGVAALAATGGCFSSCRSLFRVLRTVSAAGASRESRNKLETLVGSLLDQATLDDLLVPVFVSGGGSVPGGGVYDVRLVVRLVRVFVMAMALEEEEEGTKRLRKVGRLVDKYLGEISPDQGLTVGRFLAVAESLPDSARGCFDGVYRALDIFLQSHAALTVEERAAACRCVNYEKLTLEACRDMARNRRVPAAVAVQALASQRWRPDKLRNVHPPSPTPTPIPVGDEEEAPRLSLWPIRRQSRGSGELETAAYFKEMTGDRRRTSKLQGRKSFGGRGLPWMC
;
A
#
# COMPACT_ATOMS: atom_id res chain seq x y z
N MET A 1 -61.73 -1.89 13.81
CA MET A 1 -62.28 -2.04 12.46
C MET A 1 -61.18 -2.68 11.64
N ASP A 2 -61.29 -3.96 11.34
CA ASP A 2 -60.38 -4.63 10.42
C ASP A 2 -60.88 -4.34 9.00
N GLU A 3 -60.59 -3.13 8.51
CA GLU A 3 -60.76 -2.84 7.09
C GLU A 3 -59.75 -3.67 6.29
N ALA A 4 -60.21 -4.32 5.24
CA ALA A 4 -59.34 -5.05 4.34
C ALA A 4 -58.42 -4.05 3.62
N CYS A 5 -57.12 -4.36 3.52
CA CYS A 5 -56.18 -3.56 2.75
C CYS A 5 -56.67 -3.42 1.30
N ASP A 6 -56.52 -2.23 0.70
CA ASP A 6 -57.02 -1.89 -0.64
C ASP A 6 -55.90 -1.65 -1.67
N LEU A 7 -54.63 -1.71 -1.24
CA LEU A 7 -53.44 -1.52 -2.05
C LEU A 7 -52.43 -2.67 -1.86
N GLU A 8 -51.98 -3.24 -2.97
CA GLU A 8 -50.92 -4.26 -3.04
C GLU A 8 -49.67 -3.64 -3.67
N VAL A 9 -48.58 -3.56 -2.91
CA VAL A 9 -47.32 -2.97 -3.39
C VAL A 9 -46.27 -4.06 -3.58
N HIS A 10 -45.88 -4.27 -4.83
CA HIS A 10 -44.81 -5.19 -5.23
C HIS A 10 -43.48 -4.44 -5.23
N VAL A 11 -42.50 -4.92 -4.47
CA VAL A 11 -41.19 -4.29 -4.30
C VAL A 11 -40.13 -5.17 -4.94
N ASN A 12 -39.45 -4.63 -5.96
CA ASN A 12 -38.37 -5.29 -6.68
C ASN A 12 -38.70 -6.72 -7.19
N GLY A 13 -39.98 -7.05 -7.37
CA GLY A 13 -40.43 -8.40 -7.78
C GLY A 13 -40.24 -9.51 -6.73
N HIS A 14 -39.82 -9.18 -5.50
CA HIS A 14 -39.50 -10.17 -4.47
C HIS A 14 -40.40 -10.10 -3.23
N HIS A 15 -40.92 -8.92 -2.91
CA HIS A 15 -41.75 -8.72 -1.72
C HIS A 15 -43.07 -8.05 -2.10
N THR A 16 -44.15 -8.49 -1.48
CA THR A 16 -45.47 -7.88 -1.64
C THR A 16 -45.98 -7.45 -0.27
N LEU A 17 -46.40 -6.19 -0.16
CA LEU A 17 -46.95 -5.61 1.05
C LEU A 17 -48.38 -5.14 0.80
N LEU A 18 -49.30 -5.56 1.66
CA LEU A 18 -50.70 -5.13 1.63
C LEU A 18 -50.85 -3.92 2.55
N LEU A 19 -51.35 -2.82 1.99
CA LEU A 19 -51.38 -1.51 2.63
C LEU A 19 -52.73 -0.84 2.40
N HIS A 20 -52.99 0.19 3.20
CA HIS A 20 -54.16 1.05 3.08
C HIS A 20 -53.80 2.30 2.27
N GLN A 21 -54.46 2.47 1.12
CA GLN A 21 -54.24 3.58 0.22
C GLN A 21 -54.51 4.93 0.91
N SER A 22 -55.53 5.00 1.76
CA SER A 22 -55.89 6.19 2.53
C SER A 22 -54.76 6.69 3.43
N VAL A 23 -54.00 5.75 4.01
CA VAL A 23 -52.88 6.04 4.92
C VAL A 23 -51.65 6.41 4.10
N VAL A 24 -51.15 5.49 3.26
CA VAL A 24 -49.81 5.61 2.68
C VAL A 24 -49.74 6.71 1.60
N CYS A 25 -50.80 6.90 0.80
CA CYS A 25 -50.86 8.01 -0.15
C CYS A 25 -50.95 9.38 0.54
N GLY A 26 -51.35 9.43 1.81
CA GLY A 26 -51.30 10.65 2.62
C GLY A 26 -49.87 11.12 2.88
N PHE A 27 -48.91 10.19 2.94
CA PHE A 27 -47.49 10.48 3.24
C PHE A 27 -46.56 10.46 2.02
N SER A 28 -46.85 9.64 1.00
CA SER A 28 -46.01 9.48 -0.18
C SER A 28 -46.60 10.17 -1.41
N GLY A 29 -45.87 11.14 -1.97
CA GLY A 29 -46.22 11.79 -3.23
C GLY A 29 -46.19 10.82 -4.40
N LYS A 30 -45.15 9.97 -4.45
CA LYS A 30 -44.96 8.98 -5.52
C LYS A 30 -46.04 7.90 -5.54
N LEU A 31 -46.35 7.29 -4.39
CA LEU A 31 -47.41 6.27 -4.33
C LEU A 31 -48.78 6.88 -4.67
N ARG A 32 -49.06 8.11 -4.21
CA ARG A 32 -50.27 8.84 -4.59
C ARG A 32 -50.36 9.02 -6.12
N ALA A 33 -49.27 9.40 -6.78
CA ALA A 33 -49.21 9.54 -8.23
C ALA A 33 -49.37 8.19 -8.96
N MET A 34 -48.70 7.13 -8.50
CA MET A 34 -48.80 5.79 -9.08
C MET A 34 -50.22 5.20 -8.94
N VAL A 35 -50.87 5.39 -7.79
CA VAL A 35 -52.27 4.98 -7.60
C VAL A 35 -53.22 5.81 -8.49
N ALA A 36 -52.99 7.11 -8.64
CA ALA A 36 -53.81 7.94 -9.52
C ALA A 36 -53.68 7.53 -11.00
N THR A 37 -52.47 7.17 -11.46
CA THR A 37 -52.24 6.72 -12.84
C THR A 37 -52.82 5.34 -13.13
N THR A 38 -52.73 4.39 -12.18
CA THR A 38 -53.35 3.06 -12.33
C THR A 38 -54.87 3.14 -12.37
N LYS A 39 -55.48 4.02 -11.56
CA LYS A 39 -56.92 4.32 -11.65
C LYS A 39 -57.32 4.93 -13.01
N LYS A 40 -56.52 5.86 -13.54
CA LYS A 40 -56.75 6.47 -14.86
C LYS A 40 -56.58 5.51 -16.04
N LYS A 41 -55.76 4.46 -15.91
CA LYS A 41 -55.55 3.42 -16.94
C LYS A 41 -56.69 2.38 -17.03
N LYS A 42 -57.68 2.41 -16.13
CA LYS A 42 -58.92 1.61 -16.22
C LYS A 42 -60.13 2.39 -16.82
N PRO A 43 -60.10 3.06 -17.99
CA PRO A 43 -61.31 3.54 -18.62
C PRO A 43 -61.76 2.53 -19.69
N GLY A 44 -62.72 1.68 -19.36
CA GLY A 44 -63.51 0.94 -20.36
C GLY A 44 -63.08 -0.51 -20.64
N LYS A 45 -63.64 -1.43 -19.86
CA LYS A 45 -64.49 -2.50 -20.41
C LYS A 45 -65.28 -3.15 -19.29
N GLU A 46 -66.56 -3.34 -19.58
CA GLU A 46 -67.58 -4.01 -18.76
C GLU A 46 -67.08 -5.38 -18.29
N ALA A 47 -66.61 -5.42 -17.06
CA ALA A 47 -66.64 -6.56 -16.18
C ALA A 47 -66.70 -5.98 -14.76
N GLU A 48 -67.78 -6.26 -14.05
CA GLU A 48 -67.87 -6.09 -12.60
C GLU A 48 -66.51 -6.42 -11.97
N PRO A 49 -65.84 -5.50 -11.25
CA PRO A 49 -64.68 -5.90 -10.47
C PRO A 49 -65.18 -6.91 -9.44
N ALA A 50 -64.72 -8.15 -9.52
CA ALA A 50 -64.97 -9.14 -8.48
C ALA A 50 -64.72 -8.48 -7.12
N ALA A 51 -65.74 -8.48 -6.25
CA ALA A 51 -65.71 -7.81 -4.96
C ALA A 51 -64.41 -8.20 -4.22
N GLY A 52 -63.49 -7.23 -4.08
CA GLY A 52 -62.17 -7.44 -3.45
C GLY A 52 -60.93 -7.33 -4.35
N ALA A 53 -61.03 -6.89 -5.61
CA ALA A 53 -59.86 -6.72 -6.48
C ALA A 53 -58.94 -5.56 -6.02
N LEU A 54 -57.83 -5.90 -5.36
CA LEU A 54 -56.79 -4.98 -4.88
C LEU A 54 -56.16 -4.16 -6.01
N LEU A 55 -55.84 -2.89 -5.73
CA LEU A 55 -55.04 -2.08 -6.63
C LEU A 55 -53.57 -2.49 -6.48
N SER A 56 -52.94 -2.95 -7.56
CA SER A 56 -51.55 -3.38 -7.54
C SER A 56 -50.62 -2.30 -8.13
N VAL A 57 -49.51 -2.02 -7.43
CA VAL A 57 -48.47 -1.06 -7.82
C VAL A 57 -47.10 -1.73 -7.69
N GLU A 58 -46.22 -1.50 -8.66
CA GLU A 58 -44.85 -2.06 -8.66
C GLU A 58 -43.80 -0.96 -8.44
N LEU A 59 -43.00 -1.11 -7.38
CA LEU A 59 -41.83 -0.30 -7.07
C LEU A 59 -40.57 -1.04 -7.54
N ALA A 60 -40.20 -0.82 -8.79
CA ALA A 60 -38.95 -1.32 -9.36
C ALA A 60 -37.75 -0.48 -8.86
N GLY A 61 -36.69 -1.16 -8.42
CA GLY A 61 -35.45 -0.53 -7.94
C GLY A 61 -35.62 0.25 -6.64
N PHE A 62 -36.49 -0.20 -5.74
CA PHE A 62 -36.71 0.41 -4.43
C PHE A 62 -35.51 0.14 -3.48
N PRO A 63 -34.89 1.18 -2.88
CA PRO A 63 -33.73 1.01 -2.01
C PRO A 63 -34.10 0.26 -0.73
N GLY A 64 -33.31 -0.76 -0.37
CA GLY A 64 -33.52 -1.52 0.87
C GLY A 64 -34.68 -2.53 0.83
N GLY A 65 -35.31 -2.72 -0.33
CA GLY A 65 -36.30 -3.78 -0.55
C GLY A 65 -37.53 -3.67 0.36
N GLY A 66 -38.17 -4.81 0.63
CA GLY A 66 -39.41 -4.87 1.42
C GLY A 66 -39.24 -4.35 2.85
N GLU A 67 -38.07 -4.56 3.47
CA GLU A 67 -37.77 -4.10 4.84
C GLU A 67 -37.87 -2.57 4.94
N ALA A 68 -37.27 -1.84 3.99
CA ALA A 68 -37.33 -0.39 3.99
C ALA A 68 -38.77 0.13 3.77
N LEU A 69 -39.58 -0.56 2.96
CA LEU A 69 -40.98 -0.19 2.73
C LEU A 69 -41.82 -0.47 3.97
N GLU A 70 -41.58 -1.57 4.67
CA GLU A 70 -42.27 -1.89 5.92
C GLU A 70 -41.99 -0.83 7.00
N LEU A 71 -40.73 -0.41 7.15
CA LEU A 71 -40.35 0.64 8.10
C LEU A 71 -41.02 1.99 7.74
N ALA A 72 -41.05 2.36 6.46
CA ALA A 72 -41.76 3.55 6.00
C ALA A 72 -43.29 3.43 6.22
N ALA A 73 -43.87 2.26 6.00
CA ALA A 73 -45.29 2.01 6.24
C ALA A 73 -45.62 2.14 7.74
N ARG A 74 -44.80 1.58 8.64
CA ARG A 74 -44.98 1.73 10.10
C ARG A 74 -45.01 3.20 10.52
N PHE A 75 -44.17 4.04 9.93
CA PHE A 75 -44.23 5.49 10.14
C PHE A 75 -45.55 6.11 9.64
N CYS A 76 -46.04 5.69 8.47
CA CYS A 76 -47.32 6.16 7.94
C CYS A 76 -48.50 5.77 8.86
N TYR A 77 -48.52 4.53 9.35
CA TYR A 77 -49.56 4.04 10.26
C TYR A 77 -49.47 4.64 11.67
N GLY A 78 -48.28 5.06 12.09
CA GLY A 78 -48.07 5.87 13.31
C GLY A 78 -48.48 7.34 13.15
N ASN A 79 -49.20 7.70 12.08
CA ASN A 79 -49.62 9.07 11.77
C ASN A 79 -48.44 10.08 11.69
N GLY A 80 -47.26 9.63 11.27
CA GLY A 80 -46.06 10.47 11.21
C GLY A 80 -45.27 10.55 12.52
N GLU A 81 -45.73 9.86 13.57
CA GLU A 81 -44.94 9.64 14.77
C GLU A 81 -44.09 8.36 14.59
N PRO A 82 -42.76 8.48 14.66
CA PRO A 82 -41.88 7.33 14.50
C PRO A 82 -42.05 6.38 15.71
N PRO A 83 -42.29 5.07 15.50
CA PRO A 83 -42.31 4.11 16.59
C PRO A 83 -40.98 4.12 17.36
N PRO A 84 -41.00 3.71 18.65
CA PRO A 84 -39.79 3.66 19.45
C PRO A 84 -38.73 2.82 18.74
N LEU A 85 -37.51 3.36 18.71
CA LEU A 85 -36.35 2.75 18.07
C LEU A 85 -36.39 2.70 16.54
N LEU A 86 -37.34 3.38 15.86
CA LEU A 86 -37.27 3.52 14.40
C LEU A 86 -35.98 4.23 13.96
N TRP A 87 -35.64 5.31 14.67
CA TRP A 87 -34.42 6.10 14.48
C TRP A 87 -33.22 5.45 15.16
N ARG A 88 -32.64 4.43 14.52
CA ARG A 88 -31.32 3.93 14.86
C ARG A 88 -30.33 4.23 13.74
N PRO A 89 -29.05 4.47 14.05
CA PRO A 89 -28.00 4.63 13.04
C PRO A 89 -27.94 3.46 12.04
N THR A 90 -28.29 2.24 12.45
CA THR A 90 -28.34 1.05 11.58
C THR A 90 -29.54 1.02 10.63
N THR A 91 -30.71 1.50 11.05
CA THR A 91 -31.96 1.50 10.25
C THR A 91 -32.12 2.78 9.45
N PHE A 92 -31.48 3.86 9.90
CA PHE A 92 -31.60 5.19 9.32
C PHE A 92 -31.31 5.26 7.80
N PRO A 93 -30.23 4.64 7.25
CA PRO A 93 -29.96 4.74 5.82
C PRO A 93 -31.07 4.14 4.94
N LEU A 94 -31.71 3.05 5.40
CA LEU A 94 -32.87 2.46 4.73
C LEU A 94 -34.04 3.45 4.67
N LEU A 95 -34.35 4.07 5.81
CA LEU A 95 -35.45 5.04 5.94
C LEU A 95 -35.20 6.29 5.11
N TYR A 96 -33.99 6.85 5.14
CA TYR A 96 -33.64 8.03 4.35
C TYR A 96 -33.79 7.75 2.85
N CYS A 97 -33.19 6.65 2.36
CA CYS A 97 -33.28 6.29 0.96
C CYS A 97 -34.75 6.01 0.53
N ALA A 98 -35.54 5.33 1.37
CA ALA A 98 -36.96 5.11 1.14
C ALA A 98 -37.76 6.42 1.09
N ALA A 99 -37.51 7.35 2.02
CA ALA A 99 -38.21 8.63 2.10
C ALA A 99 -37.96 9.50 0.86
N VAL A 100 -36.71 9.54 0.39
CA VAL A 100 -36.35 10.22 -0.87
C VAL A 100 -37.03 9.54 -2.05
N PHE A 101 -36.96 8.20 -2.15
CA PHE A 101 -37.52 7.47 -3.29
C PHE A 101 -39.05 7.59 -3.37
N LEU A 102 -39.74 7.60 -2.23
CA LEU A 102 -41.20 7.70 -2.12
C LEU A 102 -41.73 9.14 -2.15
N GLU A 103 -40.83 10.13 -2.24
CA GLU A 103 -41.17 11.55 -2.19
C GLU A 103 -41.98 11.89 -0.93
N MET A 104 -41.50 11.42 0.23
CA MET A 104 -42.10 11.72 1.54
C MET A 104 -41.56 13.05 2.08
N THR A 105 -41.83 14.13 1.34
CA THR A 105 -41.33 15.48 1.60
C THR A 105 -42.29 16.30 2.47
N GLU A 106 -41.82 17.48 2.91
CA GLU A 106 -42.65 18.48 3.61
C GLU A 106 -43.81 19.00 2.76
N GLU A 107 -43.69 18.97 1.43
CA GLU A 107 -44.74 19.41 0.51
C GLU A 107 -45.97 18.50 0.56
N VAL A 108 -45.76 17.21 0.87
CA VAL A 108 -46.86 16.24 0.97
C VAL A 108 -47.55 16.34 2.32
N ARG A 109 -46.77 16.51 3.39
CA ARG A 109 -47.24 16.65 4.77
C ARG A 109 -46.14 17.33 5.61
N PRO A 110 -46.47 18.26 6.52
CA PRO A 110 -45.47 18.84 7.42
C PRO A 110 -44.93 17.79 8.41
N GLY A 111 -43.63 17.82 8.67
CA GLY A 111 -42.95 16.86 9.55
C GLY A 111 -42.88 15.44 8.98
N ASN A 112 -42.78 15.29 7.66
CA ASN A 112 -42.77 13.99 6.99
C ASN A 112 -41.45 13.22 7.22
N LEU A 113 -41.40 11.97 6.75
CA LEU A 113 -40.27 11.09 7.01
C LEU A 113 -38.93 11.67 6.55
N LEU A 114 -38.88 12.37 5.41
CA LEU A 114 -37.63 12.94 4.90
C LEU A 114 -37.08 14.04 5.80
N SER A 115 -37.91 14.97 6.27
CA SER A 115 -37.45 16.07 7.14
C SER A 115 -36.98 15.56 8.50
N GLN A 116 -37.69 14.58 9.07
CA GLN A 116 -37.25 13.91 10.29
C GLN A 116 -35.92 13.16 10.08
N ALA A 117 -35.74 12.51 8.92
CA ALA A 117 -34.49 11.85 8.57
C ALA A 117 -33.33 12.85 8.39
N GLU A 118 -33.57 13.99 7.75
CA GLU A 118 -32.59 15.06 7.60
C GLU A 118 -32.20 15.68 8.95
N ALA A 119 -33.18 15.89 9.84
CA ALA A 119 -32.93 16.35 11.20
C ALA A 119 -32.06 15.35 12.00
N PHE A 120 -32.25 14.04 11.79
CA PHE A 120 -31.47 13.00 12.46
C PHE A 120 -29.99 12.95 12.01
N VAL A 121 -29.69 13.36 10.78
CA VAL A 121 -28.30 13.41 10.24
C VAL A 121 -27.67 14.80 10.35
N HIS A 122 -28.45 15.81 10.74
CA HIS A 122 -27.93 17.15 10.97
C HIS A 122 -26.76 17.15 11.96
N ASP A 123 -25.82 18.08 11.77
CA ASP A 123 -24.53 18.06 12.48
C ASP A 123 -24.69 18.02 14.00
N ASP A 124 -25.74 18.65 14.55
CA ASP A 124 -26.02 18.66 15.99
C ASP A 124 -26.53 17.31 16.52
N ALA A 125 -27.46 16.66 15.81
CA ALA A 125 -27.97 15.34 16.17
C ALA A 125 -26.89 14.26 16.01
N ARG A 126 -26.06 14.37 14.98
CA ARG A 126 -24.97 13.41 14.71
C ARG A 126 -23.85 13.44 15.74
N ARG A 127 -23.64 14.58 16.43
CA ARG A 127 -22.66 14.66 17.54
C ARG A 127 -23.01 13.75 18.71
N LEU A 128 -24.30 13.42 18.87
CA LEU A 128 -24.79 12.51 19.90
C LEU A 128 -24.51 11.04 19.58
N TRP A 129 -24.17 10.70 18.33
CA TRP A 129 -23.88 9.32 17.93
C TRP A 129 -22.54 8.85 18.51
N THR A 130 -22.53 7.63 19.06
CA THR A 130 -21.27 6.99 19.41
C THR A 130 -20.44 6.71 18.14
N TRP A 131 -19.16 6.38 18.32
CA TRP A 131 -18.34 5.98 17.17
C TRP A 131 -18.85 4.70 16.51
N ALA A 132 -19.26 3.73 17.32
CA ALA A 132 -19.81 2.47 16.84
C ALA A 132 -21.07 2.69 15.99
N ASP A 133 -21.94 3.60 16.44
CA ASP A 133 -23.15 4.01 15.74
C ASP A 133 -22.86 4.64 14.37
N ALA A 134 -21.90 5.55 14.31
CA ALA A 134 -21.53 6.21 13.05
C ALA A 134 -20.95 5.21 12.04
N VAL A 135 -20.08 4.30 12.48
CA VAL A 135 -19.56 3.24 11.60
C VAL A 135 -20.66 2.26 11.21
N ALA A 136 -21.61 1.93 12.10
CA ALA A 136 -22.75 1.08 11.80
C ALA A 136 -23.69 1.69 10.76
N ALA A 137 -23.91 3.02 10.81
CA ALA A 137 -24.67 3.74 9.79
C ALA A 137 -24.00 3.68 8.42
N VAL A 138 -22.68 3.91 8.36
CA VAL A 138 -21.90 3.79 7.12
C VAL A 138 -22.03 2.38 6.54
N ARG A 139 -21.81 1.32 7.35
CA ARG A 139 -21.96 -0.08 6.89
C ARG A 139 -23.36 -0.40 6.38
N SER A 140 -24.39 0.16 7.03
CA SER A 140 -25.76 -0.07 6.59
C SER A 140 -26.02 0.60 5.24
N CYS A 141 -25.50 1.80 5.03
CA CYS A 141 -25.58 2.52 3.75
C CYS A 141 -24.77 1.84 2.63
N GLU A 142 -23.58 1.29 2.93
CA GLU A 142 -22.76 0.54 1.97
C GLU A 142 -23.52 -0.64 1.34
N ARG A 143 -24.32 -1.38 2.14
CA ARG A 143 -25.12 -2.50 1.66
C ARG A 143 -26.15 -2.08 0.59
N LEU A 144 -26.58 -0.82 0.60
CA LEU A 144 -27.55 -0.27 -0.35
C LEU A 144 -26.92 0.20 -1.66
N VAL A 145 -25.63 0.53 -1.65
CA VAL A 145 -24.89 0.94 -2.86
C VAL A 145 -24.53 -0.29 -3.71
N VAL A 146 -24.33 -1.46 -3.08
CA VAL A 146 -23.97 -2.71 -3.76
C VAL A 146 -25.14 -3.33 -4.54
N SER A 147 -26.39 -3.00 -4.17
CA SER A 147 -27.60 -3.41 -4.89
C SER A 147 -27.84 -2.53 -6.13
N ASP A 148 -27.43 -3.00 -7.30
CA ASP A 148 -27.73 -2.52 -8.66
C ASP A 148 -27.37 -1.06 -9.02
N SER A 149 -26.16 -0.88 -9.58
CA SER A 149 -25.51 0.40 -9.91
C SER A 149 -26.18 1.27 -11.00
N SER A 150 -27.26 0.82 -11.64
CA SER A 150 -27.95 1.56 -12.71
C SER A 150 -29.26 2.21 -12.27
N THR A 151 -29.63 2.08 -11.00
CA THR A 151 -30.91 2.58 -10.48
C THR A 151 -30.75 3.93 -9.78
N ASN A 152 -31.80 4.77 -9.83
CA ASN A 152 -31.85 6.01 -9.04
C ASN A 152 -31.66 5.75 -7.53
N ALA A 153 -31.98 4.55 -7.04
CA ALA A 153 -31.76 4.14 -5.66
C ALA A 153 -30.28 4.08 -5.27
N ALA A 154 -29.42 3.54 -6.12
CA ALA A 154 -27.98 3.49 -5.87
C ALA A 154 -27.38 4.91 -5.77
N ALA A 155 -27.83 5.85 -6.62
CA ALA A 155 -27.38 7.24 -6.56
C ALA A 155 -27.80 7.94 -5.25
N ILE A 156 -29.02 7.69 -4.75
CA ILE A 156 -29.49 8.24 -3.46
C ILE A 156 -28.66 7.68 -2.31
N ALA A 157 -28.41 6.37 -2.30
CA ALA A 157 -27.59 5.72 -1.29
C ALA A 157 -26.14 6.22 -1.34
N ASP A 158 -25.58 6.42 -2.53
CA ASP A 158 -24.20 6.90 -2.69
C ASP A 158 -24.03 8.33 -2.19
N ALA A 159 -24.99 9.22 -2.47
CA ALA A 159 -25.00 10.59 -1.95
C ALA A 159 -25.09 10.62 -0.41
N LEU A 160 -25.90 9.72 0.18
CA LEU A 160 -25.97 9.59 1.64
C LEU A 160 -24.66 9.05 2.22
N LEU A 161 -24.06 8.05 1.57
CA LEU A 161 -22.80 7.46 1.99
C LEU A 161 -21.70 8.51 2.04
N GLU A 162 -21.62 9.40 1.04
CA GLU A 162 -20.64 10.50 1.04
C GLU A 162 -20.85 11.49 2.21
N LYS A 163 -22.09 11.82 2.54
CA LYS A 163 -22.41 12.64 3.73
C LYS A 163 -21.99 11.95 5.03
N LEU A 164 -22.25 10.65 5.17
CA LEU A 164 -21.90 9.88 6.38
C LEU A 164 -20.39 9.65 6.51
N VAL A 165 -19.69 9.40 5.40
CA VAL A 165 -18.24 9.23 5.39
C VAL A 165 -17.54 10.55 5.70
N SER A 166 -17.88 11.65 5.02
CA SER A 166 -17.29 12.96 5.30
C SER A 166 -17.44 13.35 6.78
N ALA A 167 -18.65 13.19 7.32
CA ALA A 167 -18.96 13.34 8.73
C ALA A 167 -18.07 12.53 9.68
N LEU A 168 -17.94 11.23 9.41
CA LEU A 168 -17.13 10.31 10.22
C LEU A 168 -15.66 10.76 10.25
N PHE A 169 -15.13 11.17 9.10
CA PHE A 169 -13.74 11.57 8.98
C PHE A 169 -13.46 13.00 9.49
N SER A 170 -14.42 13.91 9.41
CA SER A 170 -14.33 15.20 10.12
C SER A 170 -14.22 15.01 11.63
N ARG A 171 -14.90 14.01 12.22
CA ARG A 171 -14.76 13.66 13.64
C ARG A 171 -13.35 13.15 13.96
N ILE A 172 -12.76 12.33 13.07
CA ILE A 172 -11.37 11.87 13.23
C ILE A 172 -10.41 13.06 13.20
N ALA A 173 -10.55 13.96 12.23
CA ALA A 173 -9.70 15.14 12.11
C ALA A 173 -9.84 16.10 13.31
N ALA A 174 -11.04 16.20 13.90
CA ALA A 174 -11.25 16.97 15.12
C ALA A 174 -10.62 16.30 16.35
N ALA A 175 -10.66 14.96 16.44
CA ALA A 175 -10.11 14.19 17.55
C ALA A 175 -8.58 14.04 17.51
N SER A 176 -7.96 14.14 16.32
CA SER A 176 -6.50 14.03 16.16
C SER A 176 -5.73 15.33 16.44
N ARG A 177 -6.43 16.45 16.63
CA ARG A 177 -5.81 17.68 17.14
C ARG A 177 -5.48 17.48 18.63
N PRO A 178 -4.24 17.73 19.09
CA PRO A 178 -3.95 17.71 20.51
C PRO A 178 -4.89 18.72 21.19
N ALA A 179 -5.67 18.24 22.15
CA ALA A 179 -6.52 19.07 22.98
C ALA A 179 -5.61 20.02 23.76
N ASN A 180 -5.41 21.23 23.25
CA ASN A 180 -4.87 22.32 24.05
C ASN A 180 -5.99 22.71 25.01
N CYS A 181 -5.95 22.08 26.18
CA CYS A 181 -6.78 22.42 27.32
C CYS A 181 -6.28 23.78 27.81
N SER A 182 -6.99 24.85 27.49
CA SER A 182 -6.95 26.07 28.28
C SER A 182 -8.37 26.61 28.30
N SER A 183 -9.11 26.14 29.30
CA SER A 183 -10.27 26.83 29.83
C SER A 183 -9.87 28.26 30.21
N SER A 184 -10.67 29.21 29.72
CA SER A 184 -10.99 30.52 30.30
C SER A 184 -9.84 31.47 30.67
N SER A 185 -9.83 32.60 29.94
CA SER A 185 -9.61 33.98 30.42
C SER A 185 -8.30 34.32 31.16
N SER A 186 -7.57 35.22 30.50
CA SER A 186 -6.76 36.32 31.03
C SER A 186 -5.45 36.03 31.79
N SER A 187 -4.43 36.72 31.27
CA SER A 187 -3.25 37.30 31.91
C SER A 187 -1.92 36.51 31.92
N SER A 188 -0.95 37.15 31.25
CA SER A 188 0.50 37.23 31.53
C SER A 188 1.40 36.00 31.40
N SER A 189 2.21 36.05 30.33
CA SER A 189 3.58 35.54 30.15
C SER A 189 4.56 35.88 31.32
N PRO A 190 5.85 35.46 31.31
CA PRO A 190 6.52 34.25 30.77
C PRO A 190 7.64 33.66 31.69
N LEU A 191 8.32 32.62 31.16
CA LEU A 191 9.71 32.15 31.42
C LEU A 191 9.95 31.11 32.54
N SER A 192 10.57 29.98 32.17
CA SER A 192 11.86 29.50 32.73
C SER A 192 12.39 28.25 32.00
N ILE A 193 13.72 28.14 32.02
CA ILE A 193 14.62 27.27 31.24
C ILE A 193 14.93 25.98 32.03
N SER A 194 15.30 24.89 31.32
CA SER A 194 16.38 23.92 31.66
C SER A 194 15.98 22.42 31.77
N SER A 195 16.33 21.68 30.71
CA SER A 195 17.20 20.48 30.63
C SER A 195 17.03 19.19 31.48
N SER A 196 17.23 18.09 30.73
CA SER A 196 17.97 16.82 30.99
C SER A 196 17.31 15.62 31.70
N SER A 197 16.95 14.62 30.86
CA SER A 197 17.30 13.18 30.86
C SER A 197 17.51 12.40 32.17
N SER A 198 16.79 11.28 32.36
CA SER A 198 17.28 9.87 32.25
C SER A 198 16.40 8.83 32.98
N SER A 199 16.25 7.67 32.31
CA SER A 199 16.20 6.26 32.78
C SER A 199 15.37 5.79 34.01
N SER A 200 14.57 4.73 33.78
CA SER A 200 13.88 3.80 34.71
C SER A 200 14.86 2.89 35.53
N PRO A 201 14.45 1.81 36.28
CA PRO A 201 13.12 1.26 36.65
C PRO A 201 12.94 0.65 38.09
N ASP A 202 11.70 0.16 38.37
CA ASP A 202 11.19 -0.95 39.24
C ASP A 202 11.38 -1.03 40.77
N THR A 203 10.28 -1.29 41.53
CA THR A 203 9.93 -2.60 42.18
C THR A 203 8.74 -2.53 43.18
N ASP A 204 8.13 -3.71 43.39
CA ASP A 204 6.85 -4.12 44.01
C ASP A 204 6.49 -3.68 45.46
N SER A 205 5.18 -3.68 45.77
CA SER A 205 4.60 -4.49 46.88
C SER A 205 3.07 -4.37 47.02
N ALA A 206 2.44 -5.51 47.34
CA ALA A 206 1.01 -5.73 47.47
C ALA A 206 0.46 -5.47 48.89
N THR A 207 -0.79 -5.01 49.01
CA THR A 207 -1.70 -5.37 50.13
C THR A 207 -3.18 -5.22 49.75
N LYS A 208 -4.01 -6.12 50.28
CA LYS A 208 -5.48 -6.30 50.10
C LYS A 208 -6.29 -5.39 51.02
N THR A 209 -7.43 -4.84 50.56
CA THR A 209 -8.82 -4.98 51.12
C THR A 209 -9.84 -3.98 50.48
N PRO A 210 -11.16 -4.29 50.41
CA PRO A 210 -12.19 -3.51 49.65
C PRO A 210 -13.13 -2.65 50.54
N PRO A 211 -13.85 -1.63 49.98
CA PRO A 211 -15.32 -1.51 50.18
C PRO A 211 -16.08 -0.85 48.98
N PRO A 212 -17.35 -0.35 49.08
CA PRO A 212 -18.59 -0.88 48.50
C PRO A 212 -19.17 -0.04 47.30
N PRO A 213 -20.35 -0.36 46.72
CA PRO A 213 -20.73 0.09 45.38
C PRO A 213 -21.55 1.39 45.39
N GLU A 214 -21.17 2.36 44.56
CA GLU A 214 -22.05 3.47 44.20
C GLU A 214 -21.99 3.83 42.71
N LEU A 215 -23.18 4.21 42.26
CA LEU A 215 -23.72 4.50 40.93
C LEU A 215 -22.91 5.54 40.12
N VAL A 216 -22.44 5.19 38.91
CA VAL A 216 -21.89 6.18 37.96
C VAL A 216 -22.30 5.89 36.51
N THR A 217 -22.89 6.92 35.92
CA THR A 217 -23.19 7.14 34.51
C THR A 217 -22.00 6.84 33.59
N THR A 218 -22.21 5.98 32.61
CA THR A 218 -21.19 5.57 31.63
C THR A 218 -20.92 6.66 30.59
N THR A 219 -20.10 7.65 30.94
CA THR A 219 -19.30 8.37 29.94
C THR A 219 -18.07 7.53 29.67
N THR A 220 -18.16 6.66 28.67
CA THR A 220 -17.04 5.84 28.20
C THR A 220 -15.92 6.76 27.68
N LYS A 221 -14.90 7.00 28.51
CA LYS A 221 -13.57 7.34 28.01
C LYS A 221 -13.13 6.20 27.08
N PRO A 222 -12.58 6.48 25.89
CA PRO A 222 -12.15 5.41 25.00
C PRO A 222 -11.02 4.64 25.69
N CYS A 223 -11.28 3.36 25.93
CA CYS A 223 -10.39 2.44 26.60
C CYS A 223 -9.05 2.37 25.87
N SER A 224 -7.99 2.76 26.56
CA SER A 224 -6.63 2.39 26.24
C SER A 224 -6.49 0.88 26.41
N SER A 225 -6.34 0.13 25.31
CA SER A 225 -5.78 -1.21 25.39
C SER A 225 -5.10 -1.65 24.10
N SER A 226 -3.85 -2.05 24.27
CA SER A 226 -3.11 -3.05 23.50
C SER A 226 -2.12 -2.55 22.43
N GLY A 227 -0.87 -2.34 22.88
CA GLY A 227 0.30 -3.06 22.35
C GLY A 227 0.79 -2.78 20.93
N SER A 228 0.20 -1.86 20.18
CA SER A 228 0.68 -1.42 18.86
C SER A 228 0.29 0.03 18.68
N GLY A 229 1.15 0.85 18.08
CA GLY A 229 0.93 2.28 17.82
C GLY A 229 -0.18 2.57 16.78
N ASN A 230 -1.32 1.89 16.87
CA ASN A 230 -2.52 2.09 16.07
C ASN A 230 -3.48 3.01 16.82
N GLU A 231 -4.15 3.89 16.09
CA GLU A 231 -5.16 4.77 16.68
C GLU A 231 -6.45 3.98 16.98
N TRP A 232 -7.20 4.44 17.98
CA TRP A 232 -8.41 3.80 18.52
C TRP A 232 -9.50 3.48 17.48
N TRP A 233 -9.51 4.19 16.35
CA TRP A 233 -10.52 4.05 15.30
C TRP A 233 -10.14 3.09 14.17
N PHE A 234 -8.86 2.68 14.07
CA PHE A 234 -8.34 1.92 12.92
C PHE A 234 -9.12 0.63 12.68
N ASP A 235 -9.39 -0.15 13.72
CA ASP A 235 -10.05 -1.45 13.58
C ASP A 235 -11.52 -1.35 13.20
N ASN A 236 -12.18 -0.29 13.63
CA ASN A 236 -13.58 -0.04 13.33
C ASN A 236 -13.75 0.35 11.85
N VAL A 237 -12.93 1.28 11.35
CA VAL A 237 -12.97 1.71 9.95
C VAL A 237 -12.41 0.65 9.01
N ALA A 238 -11.46 -0.17 9.47
CA ALA A 238 -10.89 -1.22 8.63
C ALA A 238 -11.87 -2.36 8.27
N SER A 239 -13.05 -2.38 8.88
CA SER A 239 -14.14 -3.29 8.50
C SER A 239 -14.97 -2.79 7.31
N LEU A 240 -14.86 -1.51 6.93
CA LEU A 240 -15.58 -0.93 5.79
C LEU A 240 -15.03 -1.46 4.47
N SER A 241 -15.83 -1.36 3.40
CA SER A 241 -15.45 -1.83 2.07
C SER A 241 -14.32 -0.98 1.44
N PRO A 242 -13.49 -1.55 0.54
CA PRO A 242 -12.47 -0.79 -0.18
C PRO A 242 -12.95 0.51 -0.87
N PRO A 243 -14.06 0.55 -1.62
CA PRO A 243 -14.52 1.78 -2.26
C PRO A 243 -14.92 2.88 -1.26
N THR A 244 -15.47 2.51 -0.11
CA THR A 244 -15.81 3.46 0.96
C THR A 244 -14.57 4.02 1.63
N VAL A 245 -13.56 3.17 1.88
CA VAL A 245 -12.26 3.62 2.39
C VAL A 245 -11.56 4.53 1.38
N GLU A 246 -11.69 4.26 0.08
CA GLU A 246 -11.19 5.14 -0.98
C GLU A 246 -11.89 6.51 -0.95
N LYS A 247 -13.23 6.53 -0.93
CA LYS A 247 -14.03 7.76 -0.74
C LYS A 247 -13.61 8.54 0.50
N ALA A 248 -13.43 7.85 1.62
CA ALA A 248 -12.93 8.44 2.86
C ALA A 248 -11.55 9.10 2.70
N THR A 249 -10.63 8.44 2.01
CA THR A 249 -9.28 8.98 1.81
C THR A 249 -9.26 10.20 0.90
N ARG A 250 -10.21 10.33 -0.04
CA ARG A 250 -10.40 11.57 -0.82
C ARG A 250 -10.75 12.76 0.07
N PHE A 251 -11.67 12.58 1.03
CA PHE A 251 -12.05 13.66 1.95
C PHE A 251 -10.88 14.17 2.79
N LEU A 252 -9.94 13.30 3.13
CA LEU A 252 -8.74 13.68 3.86
C LEU A 252 -7.58 14.19 2.98
N GLY A 253 -7.82 14.41 1.68
CA GLY A 253 -6.81 14.95 0.73
C GLY A 253 -5.87 13.90 0.14
N GLY A 254 -6.27 12.63 0.13
CA GLY A 254 -5.37 11.48 -0.04
C GLY A 254 -4.96 11.09 -1.47
N GLU A 255 -5.65 11.49 -2.54
CA GLU A 255 -5.43 10.82 -3.84
C GLU A 255 -4.02 11.01 -4.44
N LYS A 256 -3.39 12.16 -4.27
CA LYS A 256 -2.04 12.43 -4.82
C LYS A 256 -1.08 13.17 -3.90
N ASN A 257 -1.55 13.68 -2.77
CA ASN A 257 -0.78 14.56 -1.90
C ASN A 257 -0.93 14.16 -0.42
N ASN A 258 -1.16 12.86 -0.16
CA ASN A 258 -1.20 12.36 1.20
C ASN A 258 0.15 12.65 1.88
N LYS A 259 0.16 13.61 2.80
CA LYS A 259 1.30 13.94 3.65
C LYS A 259 1.01 13.63 5.12
N ASP A 260 -0.18 13.11 5.40
CA ASP A 260 -0.60 12.83 6.75
C ASP A 260 -0.07 11.46 7.20
N PRO A 261 0.75 11.40 8.26
CA PRO A 261 1.26 10.14 8.79
C PRO A 261 0.16 9.25 9.36
N THR A 262 -0.93 9.81 9.88
CA THR A 262 -2.07 9.05 10.43
C THR A 262 -2.80 8.30 9.33
N ILE A 263 -3.13 8.98 8.23
CA ILE A 263 -3.78 8.35 7.07
C ILE A 263 -2.88 7.26 6.49
N THR A 264 -1.59 7.56 6.34
CA THR A 264 -0.62 6.60 5.81
C THR A 264 -0.53 5.34 6.68
N ARG A 265 -0.48 5.49 8.01
CA ARG A 265 -0.49 4.36 8.94
C ARG A 265 -1.80 3.58 8.87
N PHE A 266 -2.95 4.26 8.81
CA PHE A 266 -4.26 3.63 8.66
C PHE A 266 -4.36 2.80 7.38
N LEU A 267 -3.92 3.35 6.24
CA LEU A 267 -3.95 2.63 4.97
C LEU A 267 -3.06 1.39 5.00
N LEU A 268 -1.85 1.49 5.56
CA LEU A 268 -0.99 0.32 5.73
C LEU A 268 -1.60 -0.72 6.67
N HIS A 269 -2.29 -0.29 7.73
CA HIS A 269 -3.04 -1.17 8.61
C HIS A 269 -4.19 -1.88 7.86
N TYR A 270 -4.98 -1.12 7.10
CA TYR A 270 -6.10 -1.61 6.30
C TYR A 270 -5.66 -2.68 5.30
N LEU A 271 -4.62 -2.40 4.51
CA LEU A 271 -4.07 -3.32 3.51
C LEU A 271 -3.54 -4.61 4.16
N ARG A 272 -2.87 -4.53 5.32
CA ARG A 272 -2.40 -5.73 6.06
C ARG A 272 -3.53 -6.57 6.62
N ARG A 273 -4.64 -5.93 7.03
CA ARG A 273 -5.81 -6.63 7.57
C ARG A 273 -6.58 -7.35 6.47
N ARG A 274 -6.86 -6.67 5.35
CA ARG A 274 -7.57 -7.24 4.19
C ARG A 274 -6.86 -8.45 3.59
N ARG A 275 -5.53 -8.44 3.55
CA ARG A 275 -4.74 -9.58 3.08
C ARG A 275 -4.90 -10.87 3.86
N ARG A 276 -5.24 -10.80 5.15
CA ARG A 276 -5.48 -12.01 5.96
C ARG A 276 -6.84 -12.64 5.69
N SER A 277 -7.67 -12.01 4.83
CA SER A 277 -9.10 -12.28 4.72
C SER A 277 -9.57 -12.68 3.32
N VAL A 278 -8.70 -12.72 2.30
CA VAL A 278 -9.14 -12.92 0.91
C VAL A 278 -8.57 -14.22 0.32
N ASP A 279 -9.47 -15.18 0.10
CA ASP A 279 -9.43 -16.14 -0.99
C ASP A 279 -10.37 -15.62 -2.11
N SER A 280 -9.87 -15.54 -3.34
CA SER A 280 -10.50 -15.07 -4.60
C SER A 280 -10.32 -13.59 -5.02
N PRO A 281 -9.99 -13.31 -6.30
CA PRO A 281 -9.91 -11.96 -6.84
C PRO A 281 -11.31 -11.43 -7.21
N THR A 282 -11.76 -10.36 -6.57
CA THR A 282 -13.02 -9.65 -6.86
C THR A 282 -12.73 -8.25 -7.44
N SER A 283 -13.75 -7.52 -7.89
CA SER A 283 -13.63 -6.13 -8.39
C SER A 283 -12.95 -5.16 -7.41
N ASP A 284 -12.85 -5.55 -6.13
CA ASP A 284 -12.15 -4.83 -5.08
C ASP A 284 -10.64 -4.67 -5.35
N ASP A 285 -10.03 -5.50 -6.19
CA ASP A 285 -8.57 -5.47 -6.44
C ASP A 285 -8.11 -4.13 -7.05
N LEU A 286 -8.94 -3.53 -7.92
CA LEU A 286 -8.64 -2.22 -8.50
C LEU A 286 -8.65 -1.12 -7.42
N THR A 287 -9.66 -1.10 -6.55
CA THR A 287 -9.75 -0.09 -5.46
C THR A 287 -8.64 -0.29 -4.41
N LEU A 288 -8.28 -1.55 -4.10
CA LEU A 288 -7.15 -1.87 -3.22
C LEU A 288 -5.83 -1.39 -3.82
N SER A 289 -5.67 -1.49 -5.15
CA SER A 289 -4.50 -0.95 -5.85
C SER A 289 -4.40 0.58 -5.71
N VAL A 290 -5.53 1.30 -5.81
CA VAL A 290 -5.59 2.76 -5.61
C VAL A 290 -5.17 3.11 -4.18
N LEU A 291 -5.74 2.43 -3.17
CA LEU A 291 -5.37 2.63 -1.77
C LEU A 291 -3.88 2.30 -1.50
N ALA A 292 -3.35 1.24 -2.13
CA ALA A 292 -1.94 0.87 -2.04
C ALA A 292 -1.02 1.93 -2.66
N ASN A 293 -1.42 2.53 -3.79
CA ASN A 293 -0.71 3.65 -4.39
C ASN A 293 -0.70 4.86 -3.44
N THR A 294 -1.86 5.25 -2.90
CA THR A 294 -1.96 6.36 -1.93
C THR A 294 -1.10 6.15 -0.70
N ALA A 295 -1.08 4.94 -0.15
CA ALA A 295 -0.22 4.58 0.98
C ALA A 295 1.27 4.69 0.62
N ALA A 296 1.68 4.17 -0.55
CA ALA A 296 3.05 4.24 -1.03
C ALA A 296 3.52 5.67 -1.26
N HIS A 297 2.65 6.53 -1.83
CA HIS A 297 2.92 7.96 -1.99
C HIS A 297 3.09 8.67 -0.64
N GLY A 298 2.23 8.39 0.33
CA GLY A 298 2.34 8.96 1.67
C GLY A 298 3.65 8.57 2.38
N VAL A 299 4.04 7.30 2.29
CA VAL A 299 5.33 6.83 2.81
C VAL A 299 6.49 7.54 2.12
N ALA A 300 6.46 7.67 0.79
CA ALA A 300 7.52 8.33 0.05
C ALA A 300 7.67 9.82 0.41
N ALA A 301 6.55 10.53 0.57
CA ALA A 301 6.54 11.93 0.98
C ALA A 301 7.06 12.12 2.41
N LEU A 302 6.64 11.25 3.35
CA LEU A 302 7.07 11.29 4.75
C LEU A 302 8.53 10.86 4.94
N ALA A 303 9.04 9.95 4.11
CA ALA A 303 10.44 9.54 4.14
C ALA A 303 11.37 10.68 3.67
N ALA A 304 10.95 11.44 2.65
CA ALA A 304 11.71 12.60 2.15
C ALA A 304 11.85 13.72 3.19
N THR A 305 10.92 13.84 4.14
CA THR A 305 10.97 14.84 5.23
C THR A 305 11.60 14.32 6.52
N GLY A 306 12.22 13.13 6.51
CA GLY A 306 12.84 12.53 7.70
C GLY A 306 11.85 12.00 8.73
N GLY A 307 10.61 11.71 8.33
CA GLY A 307 9.50 11.31 9.20
C GLY A 307 9.48 9.83 9.62
N CYS A 308 8.29 9.35 10.04
CA CYS A 308 8.03 8.07 10.73
C CYS A 308 8.37 6.76 9.97
N PHE A 309 8.92 6.84 8.76
CA PHE A 309 9.27 5.68 7.92
C PHE A 309 10.76 5.65 7.58
N SER A 310 11.61 6.01 8.54
CA SER A 310 13.06 6.12 8.35
C SER A 310 13.81 4.77 8.43
N SER A 311 13.21 3.72 9.00
CA SER A 311 13.91 2.44 9.13
C SER A 311 13.78 1.56 7.88
N CYS A 312 14.89 0.96 7.45
CA CYS A 312 14.95 0.05 6.30
C CYS A 312 13.94 -1.10 6.43
N ARG A 313 13.88 -1.74 7.61
CA ARG A 313 12.91 -2.81 7.94
C ARG A 313 11.45 -2.36 7.75
N SER A 314 11.10 -1.13 8.16
CA SER A 314 9.75 -0.61 7.96
C SER A 314 9.41 -0.41 6.49
N LEU A 315 10.36 0.09 5.69
CA LEU A 315 10.17 0.29 4.25
C LEU A 315 10.04 -1.04 3.50
N PHE A 316 10.82 -2.06 3.86
CA PHE A 316 10.61 -3.42 3.33
C PHE A 316 9.22 -3.96 3.66
N ARG A 317 8.75 -3.80 4.91
CA ARG A 317 7.38 -4.18 5.30
C ARG A 317 6.33 -3.43 4.48
N VAL A 318 6.53 -2.14 4.24
CA VAL A 318 5.63 -1.32 3.38
C VAL A 318 5.64 -1.84 1.95
N LEU A 319 6.83 -2.00 1.34
CA LEU A 319 6.98 -2.47 -0.04
C LEU A 319 6.28 -3.82 -0.24
N ARG A 320 6.46 -4.76 0.71
CA ARG A 320 5.75 -6.05 0.72
C ARG A 320 4.23 -5.86 0.83
N THR A 321 3.76 -4.93 1.68
CA THR A 321 2.33 -4.64 1.92
C THR A 321 1.63 -3.95 0.74
N VAL A 322 2.32 -3.11 -0.02
CA VAL A 322 1.70 -2.44 -1.17
C VAL A 322 1.82 -3.28 -2.44
N SER A 323 2.90 -4.05 -2.61
CA SER A 323 3.13 -4.83 -3.83
C SER A 323 2.09 -5.93 -4.04
N ALA A 324 1.86 -6.78 -3.05
CA ALA A 324 0.77 -7.78 -3.09
C ALA A 324 -0.64 -7.17 -2.86
N ALA A 325 -0.79 -5.85 -2.82
CA ALA A 325 -2.09 -5.17 -2.91
C ALA A 325 -2.27 -4.52 -4.29
N GLY A 326 -1.45 -4.91 -5.28
CA GLY A 326 -1.58 -4.43 -6.66
C GLY A 326 -1.00 -3.05 -6.93
N ALA A 327 -0.12 -2.50 -6.06
CA ALA A 327 0.45 -1.17 -6.28
C ALA A 327 1.14 -1.02 -7.66
N SER A 328 0.94 0.15 -8.25
CA SER A 328 1.47 0.54 -9.55
C SER A 328 3.00 0.43 -9.59
N ARG A 329 3.54 0.23 -10.79
CA ARG A 329 5.00 0.18 -10.99
C ARG A 329 5.67 1.48 -10.55
N GLU A 330 5.03 2.64 -10.75
CA GLU A 330 5.59 3.93 -10.36
C GLU A 330 5.71 4.06 -8.83
N SER A 331 4.65 3.71 -8.10
CA SER A 331 4.65 3.76 -6.63
C SER A 331 5.64 2.75 -6.03
N ARG A 332 5.76 1.56 -6.61
CA ARG A 332 6.78 0.57 -6.22
C ARG A 332 8.19 1.09 -6.48
N ASN A 333 8.46 1.68 -7.65
CA ASN A 333 9.77 2.23 -7.96
C ASN A 333 10.19 3.32 -6.96
N LYS A 334 9.28 4.20 -6.53
CA LYS A 334 9.57 5.23 -5.51
C LYS A 334 9.99 4.60 -4.18
N LEU A 335 9.29 3.55 -3.74
CA LEU A 335 9.65 2.81 -2.53
C LEU A 335 10.95 2.02 -2.70
N GLU A 336 11.17 1.42 -3.87
CA GLU A 336 12.43 0.73 -4.20
C GLU A 336 13.62 1.71 -4.17
N THR A 337 13.45 2.96 -4.62
CA THR A 337 14.49 4.00 -4.49
C THR A 337 14.84 4.27 -3.03
N LEU A 338 13.83 4.38 -2.16
CA LEU A 338 14.05 4.63 -0.73
C LEU A 338 14.70 3.44 -0.02
N VAL A 339 14.16 2.24 -0.24
CA VAL A 339 14.73 0.99 0.31
C VAL A 339 16.15 0.78 -0.19
N GLY A 340 16.38 0.99 -1.49
CA GLY A 340 17.69 0.86 -2.12
C GLY A 340 18.72 1.80 -1.50
N SER A 341 18.35 3.04 -1.19
CA SER A 341 19.27 4.01 -0.54
C SER A 341 19.70 3.64 0.89
N LEU A 342 18.94 2.75 1.55
CA LEU A 342 19.16 2.30 2.94
C LEU A 342 19.60 0.83 3.02
N LEU A 343 20.09 0.26 1.92
CA LEU A 343 20.43 -1.16 1.85
C LEU A 343 21.59 -1.54 2.78
N ASP A 344 22.45 -0.57 3.12
CA ASP A 344 23.51 -0.74 4.12
C ASP A 344 22.97 -0.91 5.56
N GLN A 345 21.71 -0.57 5.81
CA GLN A 345 21.02 -0.80 7.09
C GLN A 345 20.16 -2.07 7.09
N ALA A 346 20.06 -2.77 5.96
CA ALA A 346 19.25 -3.96 5.83
C ALA A 346 19.90 -5.19 6.47
N THR A 347 19.06 -6.12 6.90
CA THR A 347 19.46 -7.46 7.36
C THR A 347 19.18 -8.51 6.27
N LEU A 348 19.73 -9.71 6.43
CA LEU A 348 19.48 -10.81 5.49
C LEU A 348 17.97 -11.10 5.37
N ASP A 349 17.25 -11.14 6.50
CA ASP A 349 15.81 -11.40 6.57
C ASP A 349 14.96 -10.36 5.80
N ASP A 350 15.47 -9.13 5.69
CA ASP A 350 14.80 -8.08 4.92
C ASP A 350 14.87 -8.35 3.40
N LEU A 351 15.97 -8.95 2.92
CA LEU A 351 16.18 -9.32 1.51
C LEU A 351 15.45 -10.60 1.11
N LEU A 352 15.12 -11.48 2.06
CA LEU A 352 14.35 -12.70 1.85
C LEU A 352 12.87 -12.39 1.60
N VAL A 353 12.58 -11.74 0.47
CA VAL A 353 11.23 -11.40 0.02
C VAL A 353 10.69 -12.53 -0.85
N PRO A 354 9.59 -13.19 -0.47
CA PRO A 354 8.97 -14.22 -1.32
C PRO A 354 8.45 -13.62 -2.64
N VAL A 355 8.42 -14.43 -3.70
CA VAL A 355 7.76 -14.02 -4.96
C VAL A 355 6.26 -13.86 -4.72
N PHE A 356 5.72 -12.66 -4.93
CA PHE A 356 4.29 -12.41 -4.86
C PHE A 356 3.67 -12.63 -6.25
N VAL A 357 2.96 -13.75 -6.42
CA VAL A 357 2.11 -13.97 -7.60
C VAL A 357 0.69 -13.54 -7.22
N SER A 358 0.19 -12.46 -7.83
CA SER A 358 -1.24 -12.15 -7.81
C SER A 358 -1.98 -13.30 -8.47
N GLY A 359 -2.72 -14.07 -7.67
CA GLY A 359 -3.49 -15.22 -8.12
C GLY A 359 -2.69 -16.52 -8.11
N GLY A 360 -2.53 -17.11 -6.90
CA GLY A 360 -2.57 -18.56 -6.59
C GLY A 360 -1.79 -19.59 -7.41
N GLY A 361 -1.02 -19.19 -8.42
CA GLY A 361 -0.27 -20.08 -9.30
C GLY A 361 1.20 -19.93 -9.01
N SER A 362 1.79 -20.93 -8.34
CA SER A 362 3.23 -21.14 -8.43
C SER A 362 3.57 -21.34 -9.91
N VAL A 363 4.29 -20.40 -10.52
CA VAL A 363 4.88 -20.66 -11.85
C VAL A 363 5.82 -21.85 -11.67
N PRO A 364 5.63 -22.97 -12.40
CA PRO A 364 6.57 -24.08 -12.35
C PRO A 364 7.96 -23.56 -12.72
N GLY A 365 8.94 -23.69 -11.82
CA GLY A 365 10.30 -23.15 -12.01
C GLY A 365 10.50 -21.68 -11.60
N GLY A 366 9.55 -21.07 -10.89
CA GLY A 366 9.76 -19.80 -10.18
C GLY A 366 10.44 -20.06 -8.83
N GLY A 367 11.62 -19.47 -8.61
CA GLY A 367 12.30 -19.53 -7.30
C GLY A 367 11.46 -18.97 -6.16
N VAL A 368 11.79 -19.36 -4.93
CA VAL A 368 11.04 -19.01 -3.70
C VAL A 368 11.11 -17.50 -3.42
N TYR A 369 12.23 -16.87 -3.77
CA TYR A 369 12.52 -15.47 -3.47
C TYR A 369 12.49 -14.57 -4.72
N ASP A 370 12.06 -13.31 -4.55
CA ASP A 370 12.09 -12.29 -5.60
C ASP A 370 13.50 -11.73 -5.78
N VAL A 371 14.34 -12.53 -6.45
CA VAL A 371 15.71 -12.17 -6.82
C VAL A 371 15.75 -10.88 -7.67
N ARG A 372 14.72 -10.66 -8.50
CA ARG A 372 14.67 -9.48 -9.38
C ARG A 372 14.51 -8.20 -8.58
N LEU A 373 13.75 -8.22 -7.48
CA LEU A 373 13.65 -7.09 -6.57
C LEU A 373 15.01 -6.76 -5.96
N VAL A 374 15.72 -7.75 -5.42
CA VAL A 374 17.03 -7.52 -4.79
C VAL A 374 18.03 -6.91 -5.78
N VAL A 375 18.09 -7.40 -7.02
CA VAL A 375 18.95 -6.82 -8.07
C VAL A 375 18.59 -5.35 -8.35
N ARG A 376 17.30 -4.99 -8.38
CA ARG A 376 16.88 -3.58 -8.55
C ARG A 376 17.30 -2.71 -7.37
N LEU A 377 17.14 -3.20 -6.13
CA LEU A 377 17.54 -2.47 -4.92
C LEU A 377 19.06 -2.25 -4.88
N VAL A 378 19.85 -3.27 -5.22
CA VAL A 378 21.31 -3.15 -5.31
C VAL A 378 21.72 -2.13 -6.36
N ARG A 379 21.07 -2.14 -7.54
CA ARG A 379 21.34 -1.14 -8.58
C ARG A 379 21.08 0.28 -8.09
N VAL A 380 19.96 0.53 -7.42
CA VAL A 380 19.67 1.84 -6.80
C VAL A 380 20.77 2.22 -5.82
N PHE A 381 21.16 1.30 -4.94
CA PHE A 381 22.20 1.56 -3.94
C PHE A 381 23.54 1.91 -4.58
N VAL A 382 24.01 1.14 -5.58
CA VAL A 382 25.26 1.40 -6.29
C VAL A 382 25.25 2.77 -6.99
N MET A 383 24.12 3.15 -7.60
CA MET A 383 23.97 4.48 -8.22
C MET A 383 24.01 5.60 -7.17
N ALA A 384 23.45 5.38 -5.98
CA ALA A 384 23.52 6.36 -4.89
C ALA A 384 24.96 6.54 -4.37
N MET A 385 25.71 5.45 -4.22
CA MET A 385 27.11 5.50 -3.74
C MET A 385 28.06 6.20 -4.72
N ALA A 386 27.73 6.27 -6.01
CA ALA A 386 28.53 6.97 -7.00
C ALA A 386 28.58 8.51 -6.78
N LEU A 387 27.68 9.05 -5.97
CA LEU A 387 27.60 10.48 -5.63
C LEU A 387 28.12 10.80 -4.22
N GLU A 388 28.44 9.78 -3.42
CA GLU A 388 28.97 9.96 -2.06
C GLU A 388 30.48 10.13 -2.06
N GLU A 389 31.02 10.70 -0.97
CA GLU A 389 32.46 10.75 -0.76
C GLU A 389 33.06 9.34 -0.78
N GLU A 390 34.20 9.18 -1.47
CA GLU A 390 34.75 7.85 -1.76
C GLU A 390 34.98 6.99 -0.50
N GLU A 391 35.41 7.58 0.61
CA GLU A 391 35.74 6.80 1.80
C GLU A 391 34.48 6.22 2.48
N GLU A 392 33.44 7.04 2.66
CA GLU A 392 32.21 6.61 3.32
C GLU A 392 31.34 5.74 2.38
N GLY A 393 31.24 6.14 1.11
CA GLY A 393 30.56 5.36 0.09
C GLY A 393 31.17 3.96 -0.04
N THR A 394 32.50 3.83 -0.02
CA THR A 394 33.14 2.50 -0.07
C THR A 394 32.92 1.68 1.20
N LYS A 395 32.84 2.28 2.39
CA LYS A 395 32.51 1.56 3.64
C LYS A 395 31.10 0.98 3.58
N ARG A 396 30.11 1.78 3.19
CA ARG A 396 28.71 1.35 3.03
C ARG A 396 28.57 0.31 1.92
N LEU A 397 29.26 0.50 0.79
CA LEU A 397 29.30 -0.45 -0.32
C LEU A 397 29.89 -1.80 0.08
N ARG A 398 30.97 -1.82 0.87
CA ARG A 398 31.52 -3.09 1.41
C ARG A 398 30.55 -3.78 2.37
N LYS A 399 29.77 -3.02 3.14
CA LYS A 399 28.74 -3.57 4.04
C LYS A 399 27.64 -4.27 3.23
N VAL A 400 27.16 -3.62 2.16
CA VAL A 400 26.18 -4.23 1.23
C VAL A 400 26.78 -5.42 0.49
N GLY A 401 28.05 -5.38 0.10
CA GLY A 401 28.75 -6.53 -0.49
C GLY A 401 28.67 -7.79 0.38
N ARG A 402 29.00 -7.66 1.66
CA ARG A 402 28.86 -8.77 2.62
C ARG A 402 27.41 -9.25 2.79
N LEU A 403 26.43 -8.34 2.71
CA LEU A 403 25.02 -8.69 2.80
C LEU A 403 24.55 -9.48 1.57
N VAL A 404 24.94 -9.04 0.37
CA VAL A 404 24.61 -9.71 -0.89
C VAL A 404 25.28 -11.07 -0.99
N ASP A 405 26.53 -11.22 -0.52
CA ASP A 405 27.21 -12.51 -0.49
C ASP A 405 26.52 -13.51 0.47
N LYS A 406 26.01 -13.04 1.61
CA LYS A 406 25.15 -13.86 2.50
C LYS A 406 23.83 -14.24 1.84
N TYR A 407 23.19 -13.29 1.17
CA TYR A 407 21.95 -13.53 0.43
C TYR A 407 22.14 -14.55 -0.70
N LEU A 408 23.23 -14.46 -1.46
CA LEU A 408 23.61 -15.45 -2.47
C LEU A 408 23.72 -16.84 -1.85
N GLY A 409 24.41 -16.97 -0.72
CA GLY A 409 24.52 -18.25 -0.01
C GLY A 409 23.16 -18.84 0.39
N GLU A 410 22.22 -17.99 0.82
CA GLU A 410 20.89 -18.42 1.27
C GLU A 410 19.97 -18.86 0.12
N ILE A 411 20.06 -18.20 -1.05
CA ILE A 411 19.25 -18.58 -2.23
C ILE A 411 19.87 -19.72 -3.05
N SER A 412 21.17 -20.00 -2.88
CA SER A 412 21.90 -21.01 -3.66
C SER A 412 21.32 -22.43 -3.60
N PRO A 413 20.73 -22.91 -2.49
CA PRO A 413 20.09 -24.21 -2.43
C PRO A 413 18.74 -24.31 -3.19
N ASP A 414 18.14 -23.17 -3.58
CA ASP A 414 16.82 -23.14 -4.23
C ASP A 414 16.89 -23.76 -5.64
N GLN A 415 16.20 -24.88 -5.84
CA GLN A 415 16.14 -25.59 -7.13
C GLN A 415 15.45 -24.77 -8.25
N GLY A 416 14.67 -23.74 -7.88
CA GLY A 416 14.08 -22.80 -8.84
C GLY A 416 15.05 -21.70 -9.29
N LEU A 417 16.28 -21.65 -8.76
CA LEU A 417 17.26 -20.63 -9.07
C LEU A 417 18.06 -20.98 -10.34
N THR A 418 17.70 -20.34 -11.45
CA THR A 418 18.46 -20.45 -12.71
C THR A 418 19.83 -19.78 -12.63
N VAL A 419 20.83 -20.29 -13.36
CA VAL A 419 22.19 -19.71 -13.48
C VAL A 419 22.17 -18.21 -13.78
N GLY A 420 21.32 -17.77 -14.71
CA GLY A 420 21.20 -16.34 -15.04
C GLY A 420 20.73 -15.46 -13.89
N ARG A 421 19.86 -15.97 -13.00
CA ARG A 421 19.42 -15.23 -11.80
C ARG A 421 20.51 -15.20 -10.73
N PHE A 422 21.25 -16.31 -10.56
CA PHE A 422 22.41 -16.37 -9.67
C PHE A 422 23.48 -15.36 -10.08
N LEU A 423 23.87 -15.38 -11.36
CA LEU A 423 24.83 -14.43 -11.94
C LEU A 423 24.36 -12.97 -11.81
N ALA A 424 23.08 -12.70 -12.10
CA ALA A 424 22.55 -11.35 -11.98
C ALA A 424 22.68 -10.74 -10.57
N VAL A 425 22.64 -11.55 -9.52
CA VAL A 425 22.90 -11.09 -8.14
C VAL A 425 24.40 -10.93 -7.90
N ALA A 426 25.21 -11.93 -8.28
CA ALA A 426 26.64 -11.88 -8.06
C ALA A 426 27.33 -10.71 -8.78
N GLU A 427 26.89 -10.39 -9.99
CA GLU A 427 27.40 -9.30 -10.84
C GLU A 427 26.70 -7.95 -10.61
N SER A 428 25.71 -7.88 -9.71
CA SER A 428 25.00 -6.62 -9.42
C SER A 428 25.85 -5.57 -8.69
N LEU A 429 26.97 -5.99 -8.10
CA LEU A 429 27.89 -5.14 -7.36
C LEU A 429 29.25 -5.03 -8.06
N PRO A 430 29.90 -3.85 -8.05
CA PRO A 430 31.25 -3.71 -8.55
C PRO A 430 32.28 -4.41 -7.65
N ASP A 431 33.45 -4.71 -8.22
CA ASP A 431 34.56 -5.34 -7.50
C ASP A 431 35.02 -4.58 -6.26
N SER A 432 34.86 -3.25 -6.21
CA SER A 432 35.18 -2.41 -5.06
C SER A 432 34.29 -2.69 -3.84
N ALA A 433 33.10 -3.25 -4.05
CA ALA A 433 32.19 -3.67 -2.98
C ALA A 433 32.70 -4.89 -2.20
N ARG A 434 33.66 -5.64 -2.77
CA ARG A 434 34.15 -6.89 -2.19
C ARG A 434 35.63 -6.77 -1.84
N GLY A 435 35.95 -6.97 -0.56
CA GLY A 435 37.33 -7.10 -0.08
C GLY A 435 37.96 -8.43 -0.49
N CYS A 436 37.16 -9.49 -0.56
CA CYS A 436 37.51 -10.80 -1.11
C CYS A 436 36.27 -11.44 -1.74
N PHE A 437 36.47 -12.44 -2.60
CA PHE A 437 35.38 -13.17 -3.28
C PHE A 437 35.05 -14.52 -2.62
N ASP A 438 35.60 -14.81 -1.44
CA ASP A 438 35.40 -16.07 -0.73
C ASP A 438 33.92 -16.35 -0.42
N GLY A 439 33.15 -15.31 -0.07
CA GLY A 439 31.71 -15.41 0.16
C GLY A 439 30.93 -15.80 -1.11
N VAL A 440 31.29 -15.18 -2.24
CA VAL A 440 30.71 -15.53 -3.56
C VAL A 440 31.09 -16.94 -3.96
N TYR A 441 32.35 -17.34 -3.76
CA TYR A 441 32.80 -18.71 -4.02
C TYR A 441 32.05 -19.73 -3.16
N ARG A 442 31.85 -19.45 -1.87
CA ARG A 442 31.08 -20.34 -0.98
C ARG A 442 29.64 -20.49 -1.47
N ALA A 443 28.99 -19.39 -1.87
CA ALA A 443 27.66 -19.45 -2.46
C ALA A 443 27.64 -20.25 -3.77
N LEU A 444 28.64 -20.05 -4.64
CA LEU A 444 28.78 -20.80 -5.88
C LEU A 444 28.96 -22.30 -5.63
N ASP A 445 29.77 -22.73 -4.66
CA ASP A 445 29.93 -24.15 -4.34
C ASP A 445 28.61 -24.76 -3.84
N ILE A 446 27.88 -24.06 -2.97
CA ILE A 446 26.54 -24.48 -2.53
C ILE A 446 25.59 -24.60 -3.73
N PHE A 447 25.61 -23.63 -4.65
CA PHE A 447 24.78 -23.63 -5.86
C PHE A 447 25.11 -24.81 -6.78
N LEU A 448 26.39 -25.07 -7.04
CA LEU A 448 26.83 -26.20 -7.86
C LEU A 448 26.52 -27.54 -7.17
N GLN A 449 26.52 -27.59 -5.83
CA GLN A 449 26.15 -28.76 -5.06
C GLN A 449 24.65 -29.05 -5.13
N SER A 450 23.80 -28.03 -5.02
CA SER A 450 22.34 -28.17 -5.08
C SER A 450 21.84 -28.44 -6.51
N HIS A 451 22.52 -27.94 -7.54
CA HIS A 451 22.10 -28.05 -8.94
C HIS A 451 22.93 -29.07 -9.73
N ALA A 452 22.80 -30.36 -9.37
CA ALA A 452 23.56 -31.44 -9.99
C ALA A 452 23.30 -31.60 -11.51
N ALA A 453 22.12 -31.17 -11.99
CA ALA A 453 21.70 -31.28 -13.38
C ALA A 453 22.38 -30.29 -14.35
N LEU A 454 23.18 -29.34 -13.85
CA LEU A 454 23.85 -28.34 -14.69
C LEU A 454 24.87 -28.97 -15.65
N THR A 455 24.88 -28.50 -16.89
CA THR A 455 25.86 -28.84 -17.92
C THR A 455 27.24 -28.24 -17.61
N VAL A 456 28.30 -28.75 -18.25
CA VAL A 456 29.66 -28.22 -18.07
C VAL A 456 29.75 -26.74 -18.46
N GLU A 457 29.03 -26.33 -19.50
CA GLU A 457 28.95 -24.93 -19.96
C GLU A 457 28.25 -24.04 -18.94
N GLU A 458 27.14 -24.48 -18.36
CA GLU A 458 26.43 -23.75 -17.30
C GLU A 458 27.26 -23.62 -16.03
N ARG A 459 28.01 -24.67 -15.65
CA ARG A 459 28.94 -24.61 -14.52
C ARG A 459 30.08 -23.63 -14.80
N ALA A 460 30.66 -23.65 -16.00
CA ALA A 460 31.66 -22.68 -16.42
C ALA A 460 31.09 -21.26 -16.42
N ALA A 461 29.85 -21.09 -16.87
CA ALA A 461 29.15 -19.81 -16.86
C ALA A 461 28.97 -19.28 -15.44
N ALA A 462 28.52 -20.12 -14.51
CA ALA A 462 28.34 -19.76 -13.10
C ALA A 462 29.66 -19.35 -12.43
N CYS A 463 30.78 -19.98 -12.79
CA CYS A 463 32.10 -19.64 -12.25
C CYS A 463 32.61 -18.23 -12.63
N ARG A 464 32.05 -17.59 -13.68
CA ARG A 464 32.49 -16.27 -14.14
C ARG A 464 32.28 -15.16 -13.12
N CYS A 465 31.39 -15.33 -12.16
CA CYS A 465 31.11 -14.30 -11.15
C CYS A 465 32.17 -14.18 -10.05
N VAL A 466 33.21 -15.03 -10.06
CA VAL A 466 34.28 -15.03 -9.06
C VAL A 466 35.52 -14.36 -9.61
N ASN A 467 35.96 -13.25 -8.99
CA ASN A 467 37.25 -12.66 -9.32
C ASN A 467 38.38 -13.43 -8.62
N TYR A 468 39.13 -14.22 -9.39
CA TYR A 468 40.20 -15.09 -8.89
C TYR A 468 41.38 -14.33 -8.28
N GLU A 469 41.59 -13.06 -8.60
CA GLU A 469 42.68 -12.25 -8.02
C GLU A 469 42.37 -11.85 -6.58
N LYS A 470 41.09 -11.79 -6.22
CA LYS A 470 40.57 -11.39 -4.91
C LYS A 470 40.10 -12.58 -4.06
N LEU A 471 40.40 -13.81 -4.47
CA LEU A 471 40.24 -14.99 -3.61
C LEU A 471 41.39 -15.09 -2.61
N THR A 472 41.09 -15.58 -1.41
CA THR A 472 42.15 -16.03 -0.49
C THR A 472 42.84 -17.30 -1.02
N LEU A 473 44.06 -17.54 -0.54
CA LEU A 473 44.82 -18.73 -0.93
C LEU A 473 44.09 -20.04 -0.54
N GLU A 474 43.37 -20.03 0.57
CA GLU A 474 42.57 -21.16 1.04
C GLU A 474 41.39 -21.41 0.08
N ALA A 475 40.56 -20.39 -0.17
CA ALA A 475 39.42 -20.50 -1.08
C ALA A 475 39.86 -20.90 -2.52
N CYS A 476 41.00 -20.40 -3.00
CA CYS A 476 41.55 -20.79 -4.29
C CYS A 476 41.96 -22.27 -4.34
N ARG A 477 42.61 -22.79 -3.28
CA ARG A 477 42.97 -24.22 -3.17
C ARG A 477 41.73 -25.10 -3.12
N ASP A 478 40.70 -24.68 -2.39
CA ASP A 478 39.44 -25.40 -2.30
C ASP A 478 38.71 -25.43 -3.64
N MET A 479 38.68 -24.28 -4.35
CA MET A 479 38.13 -24.18 -5.70
C MET A 479 38.85 -25.11 -6.69
N ALA A 480 40.18 -25.17 -6.61
CA ALA A 480 40.98 -26.02 -7.49
C ALA A 480 40.78 -27.53 -7.23
N ARG A 481 40.42 -27.91 -6.00
CA ARG A 481 40.12 -29.30 -5.61
C ARG A 481 38.67 -29.69 -5.88
N ASN A 482 37.79 -28.72 -6.09
CA ASN A 482 36.37 -28.96 -6.26
C ASN A 482 36.07 -29.57 -7.64
N ARG A 483 35.69 -30.85 -7.65
CA ARG A 483 35.37 -31.61 -8.87
C ARG A 483 34.15 -31.08 -9.64
N ARG A 484 33.30 -30.25 -9.01
CA ARG A 484 32.13 -29.64 -9.66
C ARG A 484 32.54 -28.44 -10.53
N VAL A 485 33.70 -27.84 -10.27
CA VAL A 485 34.24 -26.74 -11.05
C VAL A 485 34.94 -27.30 -12.30
N PRO A 486 34.68 -26.76 -13.50
CA PRO A 486 35.37 -27.18 -14.70
C PRO A 486 36.89 -27.04 -14.60
N ALA A 487 37.64 -28.01 -15.11
CA ALA A 487 39.11 -28.06 -14.98
C ALA A 487 39.80 -26.79 -15.53
N ALA A 488 39.33 -26.25 -16.65
CA ALA A 488 39.86 -25.01 -17.24
C ALA A 488 39.76 -23.81 -16.27
N VAL A 489 38.63 -23.70 -15.56
CA VAL A 489 38.40 -22.66 -14.56
C VAL A 489 39.31 -22.86 -13.34
N ALA A 490 39.43 -24.09 -12.86
CA ALA A 490 40.32 -24.42 -11.73
C ALA A 490 41.79 -24.05 -12.02
N VAL A 491 42.26 -24.31 -13.25
CA VAL A 491 43.61 -23.93 -13.69
C VAL A 491 43.77 -22.41 -13.75
N GLN A 492 42.79 -21.68 -14.28
CA GLN A 492 42.80 -20.21 -14.31
C GLN A 492 42.84 -19.60 -12.90
N ALA A 493 42.05 -20.14 -11.97
CA ALA A 493 42.05 -19.69 -10.57
C ALA A 493 43.39 -19.93 -9.87
N LEU A 494 44.03 -21.09 -10.09
CA LEU A 494 45.38 -21.34 -9.56
C LEU A 494 46.45 -20.44 -10.19
N ALA A 495 46.30 -20.13 -11.48
CA ALA A 495 47.22 -19.25 -12.18
C ALA A 495 47.21 -17.83 -11.59
N SER A 496 46.05 -17.26 -11.26
CA SER A 496 45.95 -15.90 -10.71
C SER A 496 46.74 -15.70 -9.41
N GLN A 497 46.90 -16.74 -8.59
CA GLN A 497 47.65 -16.68 -7.34
C GLN A 497 49.17 -16.76 -7.54
N ARG A 498 49.64 -17.38 -8.63
CA ARG A 498 51.09 -17.53 -8.92
C ARG A 498 51.74 -16.21 -9.36
N TRP A 499 50.96 -15.19 -9.71
CA TRP A 499 51.42 -13.87 -10.16
C TRP A 499 51.44 -12.79 -9.07
N ARG A 500 51.43 -13.14 -7.77
CA ARG A 500 51.71 -12.20 -6.68
C ARG A 500 53.19 -12.27 -6.25
N PRO A 501 54.16 -11.63 -6.95
CA PRO A 501 55.51 -11.52 -6.43
C PRO A 501 55.54 -10.50 -5.27
N ASP A 502 56.24 -10.88 -4.19
CA ASP A 502 56.73 -10.03 -3.09
C ASP A 502 55.75 -9.29 -2.16
N LYS A 503 55.14 -10.03 -1.22
CA LYS A 503 54.83 -9.51 0.13
C LYS A 503 55.53 -10.26 1.28
N LEU A 504 56.49 -11.13 0.98
CA LEU A 504 57.20 -11.96 1.98
C LEU A 504 58.73 -11.76 2.03
N ARG A 505 59.28 -10.76 1.33
CA ARG A 505 60.69 -10.36 1.46
C ARG A 505 60.80 -8.97 2.07
N ASN A 506 60.60 -8.89 3.39
CA ASN A 506 61.17 -7.83 4.22
C ASN A 506 61.39 -8.40 5.63
N VAL A 507 62.31 -9.36 5.72
CA VAL A 507 63.01 -9.68 6.97
C VAL A 507 64.38 -9.04 6.81
N HIS A 508 64.53 -7.81 7.31
CA HIS A 508 65.85 -7.22 7.53
C HIS A 508 66.51 -7.91 8.75
N PRO A 509 67.79 -8.33 8.68
CA PRO A 509 68.53 -8.70 9.89
C PRO A 509 68.93 -7.44 10.70
N PRO A 510 69.23 -7.57 12.01
CA PRO A 510 69.35 -6.45 12.93
C PRO A 510 70.69 -5.68 12.81
N SER A 511 70.63 -4.45 13.32
CA SER A 511 71.57 -3.31 13.35
C SER A 511 73.04 -3.56 13.76
N PRO A 512 73.93 -2.54 13.64
CA PRO A 512 74.14 -1.70 14.83
C PRO A 512 74.25 -0.17 14.60
N THR A 513 73.72 0.52 15.61
CA THR A 513 73.91 1.87 16.21
C THR A 513 74.76 3.01 15.59
N PRO A 514 74.45 4.28 15.97
CA PRO A 514 74.84 5.51 15.26
C PRO A 514 76.01 6.28 15.90
N THR A 515 76.69 7.11 15.10
CA THR A 515 77.59 8.19 15.57
C THR A 515 77.47 9.44 14.68
N PRO A 516 77.84 10.64 15.18
CA PRO A 516 77.07 11.87 15.00
C PRO A 516 77.59 12.87 13.95
N ILE A 517 76.71 13.86 13.70
CA ILE A 517 76.73 15.04 12.80
C ILE A 517 78.01 15.90 12.93
N PRO A 518 78.35 16.75 11.93
CA PRO A 518 78.06 18.18 12.14
C PRO A 518 77.54 18.96 10.91
N VAL A 519 76.56 19.82 11.24
CA VAL A 519 76.17 21.16 10.77
C VAL A 519 76.85 21.74 9.52
N GLY A 520 76.01 22.24 8.60
CA GLY A 520 76.34 23.24 7.59
C GLY A 520 75.06 23.81 6.98
N ASP A 521 74.96 25.13 7.01
CA ASP A 521 73.75 25.95 6.88
C ASP A 521 73.14 26.09 5.48
N GLU A 522 71.87 26.51 5.52
CA GLU A 522 71.14 27.43 4.64
C GLU A 522 70.87 27.15 3.15
N GLU A 523 69.56 27.23 2.88
CA GLU A 523 68.89 27.90 1.76
C GLU A 523 68.50 27.19 0.45
N GLU A 524 67.32 27.64 0.03
CA GLU A 524 66.61 27.55 -1.24
C GLU A 524 65.92 26.24 -1.67
N ALA A 525 64.59 26.31 -1.60
CA ALA A 525 63.67 25.53 -2.40
C ALA A 525 63.91 25.73 -3.91
N PRO A 526 63.54 24.73 -4.73
CA PRO A 526 62.79 25.08 -5.92
C PRO A 526 61.51 24.26 -6.12
N ARG A 527 60.63 24.96 -6.82
CA ARG A 527 59.30 24.59 -7.28
C ARG A 527 59.30 23.37 -8.20
N LEU A 528 58.23 22.58 -8.04
CA LEU A 528 57.41 21.94 -9.09
C LEU A 528 58.12 21.60 -10.41
N SER A 529 58.36 20.31 -10.61
CA SER A 529 58.35 19.72 -11.95
C SER A 529 57.52 18.44 -11.96
N LEU A 530 56.66 18.37 -12.97
CA LEU A 530 55.73 17.29 -13.25
C LEU A 530 56.45 15.94 -13.39
N TRP A 531 55.86 14.88 -12.86
CA TRP A 531 56.08 13.53 -13.36
C TRP A 531 54.84 12.96 -14.05
N PRO A 532 55.02 12.16 -15.13
CA PRO A 532 53.93 11.82 -16.03
C PRO A 532 53.11 10.65 -15.48
N ILE A 533 51.80 10.82 -15.49
CA ILE A 533 50.83 9.73 -15.31
C ILE A 533 51.03 8.74 -16.47
N ARG A 534 51.57 7.57 -16.15
CA ARG A 534 51.62 6.42 -17.05
C ARG A 534 50.18 5.89 -17.19
N ARG A 535 49.47 6.33 -18.23
CA ARG A 535 48.23 5.67 -18.69
C ARG A 535 48.59 4.27 -19.19
N GLN A 536 48.44 3.26 -18.34
CA GLN A 536 48.35 1.89 -18.81
C GLN A 536 46.92 1.68 -19.34
N SER A 537 46.80 1.73 -20.66
CA SER A 537 45.62 1.33 -21.40
C SER A 537 45.21 -0.11 -21.03
N ARG A 538 44.03 -0.26 -20.45
CA ARG A 538 43.18 -1.46 -20.58
C ARG A 538 41.75 -0.99 -20.86
N GLY A 539 41.58 -0.44 -22.06
CA GLY A 539 40.27 -0.29 -22.68
C GLY A 539 39.79 -1.65 -23.18
N SER A 540 38.76 -2.20 -22.52
CA SER A 540 37.85 -3.21 -23.08
C SER A 540 36.64 -3.51 -22.19
N GLY A 541 36.63 -3.13 -20.90
CA GLY A 541 35.49 -3.42 -20.00
C GLY A 541 34.42 -2.32 -19.87
N GLU A 542 34.75 -1.06 -20.15
CA GLU A 542 33.81 0.07 -19.93
C GLU A 542 32.81 0.28 -21.07
N LEU A 543 33.12 -0.20 -22.27
CA LEU A 543 32.22 -0.09 -23.44
C LEU A 543 31.22 -1.26 -23.52
N GLU A 544 31.55 -2.45 -22.99
CA GLU A 544 30.64 -3.61 -23.00
C GLU A 544 29.54 -3.51 -21.95
N THR A 545 29.83 -2.93 -20.77
CA THR A 545 28.80 -2.63 -19.77
C THR A 545 27.81 -1.59 -20.31
N ALA A 546 28.30 -0.50 -20.92
CA ALA A 546 27.43 0.49 -21.56
C ALA A 546 26.60 -0.08 -22.73
N ALA A 547 27.13 -1.04 -23.49
CA ALA A 547 26.42 -1.68 -24.60
C ALA A 547 25.33 -2.66 -24.11
N TYR A 548 25.64 -3.48 -23.09
CA TYR A 548 24.68 -4.41 -22.49
C TYR A 548 23.52 -3.68 -21.75
N PHE A 549 23.79 -2.51 -21.16
CA PHE A 549 22.76 -1.68 -20.51
C PHE A 549 21.87 -0.89 -21.48
N LYS A 550 22.28 -0.70 -22.73
CA LYS A 550 21.48 0.00 -23.76
C LYS A 550 20.46 -0.92 -24.42
N GLU A 551 20.70 -2.22 -24.46
CA GLU A 551 19.84 -3.20 -25.15
C GLU A 551 18.53 -3.49 -24.38
N MET A 552 18.50 -3.36 -23.05
CA MET A 552 17.26 -3.47 -22.26
C MET A 552 16.43 -2.17 -22.15
N THR A 553 16.96 -1.04 -22.61
CA THR A 553 16.21 0.23 -22.73
C THR A 553 15.69 0.48 -24.14
N GLY A 554 16.11 -0.34 -25.11
CA GLY A 554 15.71 -0.30 -26.52
C GLY A 554 14.39 -0.99 -26.83
N ASP A 555 13.33 -0.75 -26.07
CA ASP A 555 11.95 -1.05 -26.52
C ASP A 555 11.00 0.16 -26.33
N ARG A 556 11.60 1.35 -26.24
CA ARG A 556 10.90 2.63 -26.35
C ARG A 556 11.37 3.33 -27.60
N ARG A 557 10.49 3.32 -28.61
CA ARG A 557 10.49 4.09 -29.88
C ARG A 557 11.02 3.32 -31.10
N ARG A 558 10.09 2.77 -31.89
CA ARG A 558 9.97 3.06 -33.34
C ARG A 558 8.65 2.57 -33.93
N THR A 559 8.24 3.28 -34.98
CA THR A 559 6.98 3.27 -35.74
C THR A 559 5.83 3.99 -35.02
N SER A 560 5.19 5.05 -35.55
CA SER A 560 5.02 5.51 -36.93
C SER A 560 4.85 7.05 -37.02
N LYS A 561 5.64 7.70 -37.88
CA LYS A 561 5.40 8.97 -38.63
C LYS A 561 6.78 9.39 -39.20
N LEU A 562 7.00 9.72 -40.46
CA LEU A 562 6.17 10.21 -41.55
C LEU A 562 6.75 9.71 -42.89
N GLN A 563 5.92 9.69 -43.94
CA GLN A 563 6.40 10.09 -45.26
C GLN A 563 5.35 10.98 -45.94
N GLY A 564 5.58 12.29 -45.87
CA GLY A 564 4.95 13.26 -46.75
C GLY A 564 5.81 13.40 -48.01
N ARG A 565 5.19 13.29 -49.18
CA ARG A 565 5.80 13.73 -50.44
C ARG A 565 4.72 14.32 -51.35
N LYS A 566 4.87 15.62 -51.58
CA LYS A 566 4.62 16.41 -52.79
C LYS A 566 3.18 16.60 -53.30
N SER A 567 2.81 17.88 -53.30
CA SER A 567 1.79 18.54 -54.11
C SER A 567 2.01 18.38 -55.62
N PHE A 568 0.94 18.17 -56.38
CA PHE A 568 0.72 18.78 -57.70
C PHE A 568 -0.78 18.82 -58.03
N GLY A 569 -1.25 20.03 -58.37
CA GLY A 569 -2.35 20.40 -59.27
C GLY A 569 -3.60 19.53 -59.44
N GLY A 570 -4.74 20.08 -59.01
CA GLY A 570 -5.78 20.55 -59.93
C GLY A 570 -6.78 19.55 -60.53
N ARG A 571 -8.06 19.89 -60.30
CA ARG A 571 -9.29 19.64 -61.09
C ARG A 571 -10.29 18.64 -60.50
N GLY A 572 -11.48 19.18 -60.22
CA GLY A 572 -12.76 18.57 -60.63
C GLY A 572 -13.45 17.61 -59.66
N LEU A 573 -14.52 18.10 -59.03
CA LEU A 573 -15.80 17.37 -58.88
C LEU A 573 -16.22 16.69 -60.22
N PRO A 574 -17.26 15.80 -60.33
CA PRO A 574 -18.38 15.50 -59.39
C PRO A 574 -18.89 14.00 -59.38
N TRP A 575 -20.06 13.77 -58.74
CA TRP A 575 -21.04 12.63 -58.85
C TRP A 575 -20.84 11.41 -57.91
N MET A 576 -21.70 11.24 -56.89
CA MET A 576 -23.04 10.60 -56.85
C MET A 576 -22.99 9.06 -56.83
N CYS A 577 -23.23 8.48 -55.66
CA CYS A 577 -24.41 7.68 -55.29
C CYS A 577 -24.41 7.45 -53.77
#